data_AF-R4K1F9-F1
#
_entry.id   AF-R4K1F9-F1
#
_cell.length_a   1.000
_cell.length_b   1.000
_cell.length_c   1.000
_cell.angle_alpha   90.00
_cell.angle_beta   90.00
_cell.angle_gamma   90.00
#
_symmetry.space_group_name_H-M   'P 1'
#
loop_
_entity.id
_entity.type
_entity.pdbx_description
1 polymer ?
#
loop_
_entity_poly.entity_id
_entity_poly.type
_entity_poly.pdbx_seq_one_letter_code
_entity_poly.pdbx_strand_id
1 'polypeptide(L)'
;MLKRKFLILQLIMSIFIFLATIMFFTKIISNFKPLYYYDVVNLNVEQDSGLDIATIKTNYSYVINFLNESSPSDFTLPTLTSSTDAKIHFFEVHKIFAFMNYFLYFSLLFIIISIIITIKNKTYLYLKISGISLMALPLILIPILLTNFTEYFDDFHKILFRNNFWLFDPKTDPIILILPESFFLHCLIIIVSLSVIFGLILYILYRIIHKKIKYSYSPKYR
;
A
#
# COMPACT_ATOMS: atom_id res chain seq x y z
N MET A 1 -17.30 -32.75 1.67
CA MET A 1 -17.81 -31.36 1.77
C MET A 1 -17.01 -30.48 2.76
N LEU A 2 -16.74 -30.94 3.99
CA LEU A 2 -16.03 -30.17 5.03
C LEU A 2 -14.61 -29.69 4.61
N LYS A 3 -13.79 -30.58 4.01
CA LYS A 3 -12.43 -30.23 3.51
C LYS A 3 -12.43 -29.13 2.44
N ARG A 4 -13.45 -29.10 1.57
CA ARG A 4 -13.60 -28.08 0.52
C ARG A 4 -13.92 -26.72 1.12
N LYS A 5 -14.79 -26.65 2.14
CA LYS A 5 -15.11 -25.40 2.86
C LYS A 5 -13.86 -24.79 3.53
N PHE A 6 -13.03 -25.63 4.16
CA PHE A 6 -11.77 -25.14 4.75
C PHE A 6 -10.76 -24.68 3.70
N LEU A 7 -10.65 -25.37 2.56
CA LEU A 7 -9.79 -24.90 1.48
C LEU A 7 -10.24 -23.53 0.97
N ILE A 8 -11.55 -23.33 0.74
CA ILE A 8 -12.10 -22.04 0.30
C ILE A 8 -11.78 -20.95 1.32
N LEU A 9 -12.00 -21.19 2.61
CA LEU A 9 -11.65 -20.24 3.67
C LEU A 9 -10.16 -19.85 3.61
N GLN A 10 -9.27 -20.81 3.41
CA GLN A 10 -7.82 -20.57 3.34
C GLN A 10 -7.43 -19.72 2.13
N LEU A 11 -8.08 -19.93 0.99
CA LEU A 11 -7.87 -19.13 -0.22
C LEU A 11 -8.37 -17.70 -0.02
N ILE A 12 -9.60 -17.53 0.48
CA ILE A 12 -10.15 -16.20 0.79
C ILE A 12 -9.25 -15.48 1.78
N MET A 13 -8.84 -16.15 2.86
CA MET A 13 -7.95 -15.55 3.85
C MET A 13 -6.59 -15.15 3.27
N SER A 14 -6.08 -15.90 2.30
CA SER A 14 -4.84 -15.53 1.60
C SER A 14 -4.99 -14.24 0.80
N ILE A 15 -6.13 -14.06 0.12
CA ILE A 15 -6.46 -12.83 -0.63
C ILE A 15 -6.55 -11.64 0.33
N PHE A 16 -7.27 -11.80 1.45
CA PHE A 16 -7.39 -10.76 2.48
C PHE A 16 -6.04 -10.38 3.08
N ILE A 17 -5.20 -11.36 3.43
CA ILE A 17 -3.84 -11.09 3.94
C ILE A 17 -3.00 -10.35 2.89
N PHE A 18 -3.05 -10.79 1.63
CA PHE A 18 -2.32 -10.14 0.54
C PHE A 18 -2.74 -8.67 0.38
N LEU A 19 -4.03 -8.40 0.18
CA LEU A 19 -4.55 -7.05 -0.01
C LEU A 19 -4.33 -6.16 1.22
N ALA A 20 -4.59 -6.68 2.43
CA ALA A 20 -4.37 -5.94 3.67
C ALA A 20 -2.89 -5.61 3.87
N THR A 21 -1.96 -6.48 3.48
CA THR A 21 -0.52 -6.21 3.57
C THR A 21 -0.13 -5.04 2.67
N ILE A 22 -0.56 -5.05 1.40
CA ILE A 22 -0.26 -3.95 0.45
C ILE A 22 -0.84 -2.64 0.97
N MET A 23 -2.13 -2.62 1.32
CA MET A 23 -2.78 -1.40 1.84
C MET A 23 -2.15 -0.91 3.14
N PHE A 24 -1.78 -1.81 4.05
CA PHE A 24 -1.13 -1.45 5.30
C PHE A 24 0.22 -0.78 5.05
N PHE A 25 1.08 -1.37 4.21
CA PHE A 25 2.37 -0.75 3.90
C PHE A 25 2.23 0.54 3.10
N THR A 26 1.27 0.64 2.18
CA THR A 26 0.95 1.92 1.51
C THR A 26 0.61 3.00 2.53
N LYS A 27 -0.27 2.70 3.50
CA LYS A 27 -0.64 3.64 4.57
C LYS A 27 0.54 4.02 5.46
N ILE A 28 1.39 3.06 5.83
CA ILE A 28 2.57 3.34 6.65
C ILE A 28 3.54 4.24 5.89
N ILE A 29 3.87 3.90 4.65
CA ILE A 29 4.86 4.63 3.85
C ILE A 29 4.35 6.03 3.46
N SER A 30 3.08 6.19 3.06
CA SER A 30 2.52 7.51 2.77
C SER A 30 2.52 8.45 3.98
N ASN A 31 2.37 7.90 5.19
CA ASN A 31 2.41 8.68 6.44
C ASN A 31 3.82 8.91 6.98
N PHE A 32 4.82 8.20 6.46
CA PHE A 32 6.21 8.34 6.89
C PHE A 32 6.87 9.55 6.20
N LYS A 33 6.50 10.75 6.65
CA LYS A 33 7.02 12.04 6.17
C LYS A 33 8.55 12.13 6.05
N PRO A 34 9.37 11.49 6.93
CA PRO A 34 10.82 11.52 6.78
C PRO A 34 11.33 10.96 5.43
N LEU A 35 10.64 9.99 4.82
CA LEU A 35 11.01 9.52 3.47
C LEU A 35 10.89 10.64 2.44
N TYR A 36 9.77 11.36 2.45
CA TYR A 36 9.60 12.51 1.55
C TYR A 36 10.62 13.61 1.85
N TYR A 37 10.92 13.89 3.12
CA TYR A 37 11.92 14.91 3.47
C TYR A 37 13.34 14.56 3.03
N TYR A 38 13.67 13.27 3.02
CA TYR A 38 14.90 12.77 2.41
C TYR A 38 14.87 13.02 0.90
N ASP A 39 13.78 12.66 0.23
CA ASP A 39 13.63 12.81 -1.22
C ASP A 39 13.58 14.27 -1.70
N VAL A 40 13.05 15.20 -0.90
CA VAL A 40 13.12 16.65 -1.20
C VAL A 40 14.57 17.10 -1.45
N VAL A 41 15.52 16.53 -0.70
CA VAL A 41 16.95 16.85 -0.86
C VAL A 41 17.56 16.04 -2.01
N ASN A 42 17.38 14.72 -2.03
CA ASN A 42 18.08 13.88 -3.03
C ASN A 42 17.57 14.05 -4.45
N LEU A 43 16.32 14.46 -4.61
CA LEU A 43 15.71 14.75 -5.91
C LEU A 43 15.79 16.22 -6.28
N ASN A 44 16.53 17.06 -5.51
CA ASN A 44 16.67 18.50 -5.74
C ASN A 44 15.34 19.25 -5.90
N VAL A 45 14.30 18.84 -5.16
CA VAL A 45 12.92 19.36 -5.34
C VAL A 45 12.85 20.87 -5.09
N GLU A 46 13.64 21.39 -4.13
CA GLU A 46 13.73 22.84 -3.89
C GLU A 46 14.22 23.60 -5.13
N GLN A 47 15.27 23.10 -5.80
CA GLN A 47 15.82 23.74 -6.99
C GLN A 47 14.85 23.64 -8.18
N ASP A 48 14.26 22.47 -8.40
CA ASP A 48 13.40 22.20 -9.56
C ASP A 48 12.05 22.92 -9.45
N SER A 49 11.49 23.02 -8.24
CA SER A 49 10.22 23.71 -7.99
C SER A 49 10.39 25.22 -7.81
N GLY A 50 11.57 25.70 -7.42
CA GLY A 50 11.81 27.09 -7.04
C GLY A 50 11.16 27.50 -5.70
N LEU A 51 10.71 26.51 -4.91
CA LEU A 51 10.06 26.72 -3.60
C LEU A 51 11.02 26.35 -2.48
N ASP A 52 11.07 27.15 -1.41
CA ASP A 52 11.89 26.84 -0.25
C ASP A 52 11.43 25.55 0.46
N ILE A 53 12.38 24.86 1.10
CA ILE A 53 12.10 23.60 1.83
C ILE A 53 10.96 23.72 2.85
N ALA A 54 10.80 24.85 3.53
CA ALA A 54 9.74 24.99 4.54
C ALA A 54 8.36 25.03 3.88
N THR A 55 8.23 25.75 2.77
CA THR A 55 7.02 25.75 1.92
C THR A 55 6.70 24.35 1.41
N ILE A 56 7.69 23.63 0.87
CA ILE A 56 7.52 22.26 0.36
C ILE A 56 6.97 21.34 1.48
N LYS A 57 7.66 21.30 2.62
CA LYS A 57 7.31 20.40 3.74
C LYS A 57 5.95 20.74 4.35
N THR A 58 5.58 22.02 4.39
CA THR A 58 4.29 22.48 4.92
C THR A 58 3.13 22.01 4.05
N ASN A 59 3.22 22.19 2.73
CA ASN A 59 2.19 21.75 1.80
C ASN A 59 2.08 20.22 1.72
N TYR A 60 3.21 19.51 1.66
CA TYR A 60 3.19 18.05 1.71
C TYR A 60 2.59 17.53 3.02
N SER A 61 2.95 18.15 4.16
CA SER A 61 2.39 17.78 5.46
C SER A 61 0.88 17.99 5.51
N TYR A 62 0.38 19.06 4.90
CA TYR A 62 -1.06 19.30 4.77
C TYR A 62 -1.72 18.20 3.95
N VAL A 63 -1.19 17.85 2.77
CA VAL A 63 -1.74 16.79 1.93
C VAL A 63 -1.85 15.47 2.70
N ILE A 64 -0.77 15.04 3.37
CA ILE A 64 -0.82 13.80 4.16
C ILE A 64 -1.83 13.87 5.30
N ASN A 65 -1.95 15.01 5.98
CA ASN A 65 -2.95 15.17 7.04
C ASN A 65 -4.37 15.08 6.47
N PHE A 66 -4.67 15.85 5.42
CA PHE A 66 -5.94 15.85 4.71
C PHE A 66 -6.36 14.44 4.28
N LEU A 67 -5.45 13.67 3.66
CA LEU A 67 -5.71 12.30 3.23
C LEU A 67 -6.07 11.33 4.37
N ASN A 68 -5.75 11.66 5.62
CA ASN A 68 -6.08 10.85 6.79
C ASN A 68 -7.25 11.38 7.62
N GLU A 69 -7.80 12.55 7.29
CA GLU A 69 -8.97 13.10 7.97
C GLU A 69 -10.20 12.22 7.75
N SER A 70 -11.07 12.10 8.75
CA SER A 70 -12.29 11.27 8.61
C SER A 70 -13.33 11.91 7.68
N SER A 71 -13.42 13.23 7.69
CA SER A 71 -14.43 13.99 6.94
C SER A 71 -13.95 15.42 6.67
N PRO A 72 -13.02 15.60 5.71
CA PRO A 72 -12.53 16.93 5.34
C PRO A 72 -13.64 17.78 4.72
N SER A 73 -13.69 19.07 5.07
CA SER A 73 -14.67 20.02 4.54
C SER A 73 -14.22 20.72 3.25
N ASP A 74 -12.92 20.93 3.08
CA ASP A 74 -12.30 21.54 1.89
C ASP A 74 -10.84 21.08 1.75
N PHE A 75 -10.29 21.23 0.54
CA PHE A 75 -8.87 21.09 0.25
C PHE A 75 -8.30 22.47 -0.09
N THR A 76 -7.53 23.05 0.83
CA THR A 76 -6.88 24.35 0.63
C THR A 76 -5.46 24.28 1.20
N LEU A 77 -4.50 24.25 0.28
CA LEU A 77 -3.08 24.21 0.60
C LEU A 77 -2.66 25.47 1.38
N PRO A 78 -1.74 25.36 2.37
CA PRO A 78 -1.37 26.50 3.22
C PRO A 78 -0.73 27.68 2.48
N THR A 79 0.06 27.41 1.43
CA THR A 79 0.80 28.48 0.71
C THR A 79 0.74 28.36 -0.80
N LEU A 80 0.19 27.27 -1.34
CA LEU A 80 0.09 27.02 -2.77
C LEU A 80 -1.35 27.16 -3.24
N THR A 81 -1.54 27.58 -4.49
CA THR A 81 -2.87 27.60 -5.12
C THR A 81 -3.33 26.19 -5.48
N SER A 82 -4.63 26.02 -5.67
CA SER A 82 -5.22 24.79 -6.21
C SER A 82 -6.46 25.15 -7.01
N SER A 83 -6.51 24.68 -8.26
CA SER A 83 -7.68 24.72 -9.11
C SER A 83 -8.80 23.86 -8.55
N THR A 84 -10.02 24.05 -9.07
CA THR A 84 -11.16 23.20 -8.73
C THR A 84 -10.88 21.73 -9.07
N ASP A 85 -10.22 21.47 -10.19
CA ASP A 85 -9.88 20.12 -10.64
C ASP A 85 -8.90 19.46 -9.66
N ALA A 86 -7.84 20.16 -9.25
CA ALA A 86 -6.92 19.62 -8.26
C ALA A 86 -7.58 19.33 -6.91
N LYS A 87 -8.45 20.22 -6.44
CA LYS A 87 -9.25 19.96 -5.23
C LYS A 87 -10.07 18.67 -5.37
N ILE A 88 -10.79 18.51 -6.48
CA ILE A 88 -11.59 17.31 -6.75
C ILE A 88 -10.70 16.07 -6.73
N HIS A 89 -9.54 16.11 -7.41
CA HIS A 89 -8.61 14.99 -7.44
C HIS A 89 -8.13 14.59 -6.04
N PHE A 90 -7.71 15.55 -5.19
CA PHE A 90 -7.31 15.23 -3.82
C PHE A 90 -8.44 14.63 -2.99
N PHE A 91 -9.70 15.06 -3.18
CA PHE A 91 -10.86 14.41 -2.57
C PHE A 91 -11.07 12.96 -3.08
N GLU A 92 -10.76 12.66 -4.33
CA GLU A 92 -10.79 11.28 -4.84
C GLU A 92 -9.71 10.40 -4.18
N VAL A 93 -8.48 10.93 -4.04
CA VAL A 93 -7.40 10.24 -3.32
C VAL A 93 -7.74 10.05 -1.83
N HIS A 94 -8.39 11.04 -1.20
CA HIS A 94 -8.90 10.93 0.17
C HIS A 94 -9.90 9.78 0.32
N LYS A 95 -10.85 9.62 -0.61
CA LYS A 95 -11.80 8.49 -0.61
C LYS A 95 -11.09 7.15 -0.72
N ILE A 96 -10.00 7.07 -1.49
CA ILE A 96 -9.16 5.86 -1.57
C ILE A 96 -8.52 5.57 -0.20
N PHE A 97 -7.98 6.59 0.49
CA PHE A 97 -7.41 6.44 1.83
C PHE A 97 -8.46 6.02 2.87
N ALA A 98 -9.67 6.57 2.80
CA ALA A 98 -10.78 6.17 3.65
C ALA A 98 -11.19 4.71 3.38
N PHE A 99 -11.31 4.32 2.12
CA PHE A 99 -11.58 2.94 1.72
C PHE A 99 -10.52 1.97 2.27
N MET A 100 -9.23 2.31 2.16
CA MET A 100 -8.15 1.51 2.73
C MET A 100 -8.34 1.31 4.25
N ASN A 101 -8.70 2.36 5.00
CA ASN A 101 -8.95 2.23 6.45
C ASN A 101 -10.10 1.25 6.73
N TYR A 102 -11.25 1.41 6.08
CA TYR A 102 -12.39 0.51 6.27
C TYR A 102 -12.06 -0.94 5.89
N PHE A 103 -11.37 -1.13 4.77
CA PHE A 103 -10.94 -2.45 4.31
C PHE A 103 -9.97 -3.09 5.30
N LEU A 104 -9.01 -2.33 5.85
CA LEU A 104 -8.06 -2.83 6.85
C LEU A 104 -8.75 -3.26 8.14
N TYR A 105 -9.70 -2.47 8.66
CA TYR A 105 -10.47 -2.84 9.86
C TYR A 105 -11.31 -4.10 9.63
N PHE A 106 -12.01 -4.17 8.49
CA PHE A 106 -12.79 -5.34 8.12
C PHE A 106 -11.89 -6.58 7.94
N SER A 107 -10.76 -6.42 7.26
CA SER A 107 -9.79 -7.50 7.04
C SER A 107 -9.20 -8.01 8.35
N LEU A 108 -8.87 -7.12 9.28
CA LEU A 108 -8.35 -7.49 10.60
C LEU A 108 -9.35 -8.36 11.36
N LEU A 109 -10.62 -7.93 11.44
CA LEU A 109 -11.67 -8.70 12.10
C LEU A 109 -11.87 -10.07 11.43
N PHE A 110 -11.96 -10.09 10.10
CA PHE A 110 -12.13 -11.32 9.32
C PHE A 110 -10.96 -12.29 9.52
N ILE A 111 -9.72 -11.80 9.49
CA ILE A 111 -8.50 -12.60 9.67
C ILE A 111 -8.45 -13.17 11.10
N ILE A 112 -8.76 -12.38 12.13
CA ILE A 112 -8.77 -12.86 13.53
C ILE A 112 -9.76 -14.01 13.70
N ILE A 113 -11.01 -13.84 13.24
CA ILE A 113 -12.05 -14.89 13.32
C ILE A 113 -11.58 -16.15 12.57
N SER A 114 -11.03 -15.96 11.37
CA SER A 114 -10.56 -17.07 10.54
C SER A 114 -9.34 -17.78 11.15
N ILE A 115 -8.43 -17.07 11.84
CA ILE A 115 -7.31 -17.67 12.59
C ILE A 115 -7.84 -18.61 13.68
N ILE A 116 -8.86 -18.21 14.44
CA ILE A 116 -9.45 -19.06 15.50
C ILE A 116 -10.00 -20.37 14.91
N ILE A 117 -10.70 -20.28 13.77
CA ILE A 117 -11.24 -21.45 13.07
C ILE A 117 -10.10 -22.35 12.56
N THR A 118 -9.07 -21.76 11.96
CA THR A 118 -7.98 -22.51 11.32
C THR A 118 -7.06 -23.20 12.31
N ILE A 119 -6.80 -22.59 13.48
CA ILE A 119 -6.06 -23.21 14.59
C ILE A 119 -6.79 -24.45 15.11
N LYS A 120 -8.11 -24.37 15.36
CA LYS A 120 -8.92 -25.50 15.83
C LYS A 120 -8.88 -26.68 14.85
N ASN A 121 -8.80 -26.39 13.56
CA ASN A 121 -8.79 -27.40 12.48
C ASN A 121 -7.38 -27.77 12.00
N LYS A 122 -6.32 -27.21 12.60
CA LYS A 122 -4.90 -27.43 12.23
C LYS A 122 -4.60 -27.21 10.74
N THR A 123 -5.24 -26.21 10.11
CA THR A 123 -5.05 -25.89 8.68
C THR A 123 -4.35 -24.55 8.51
N TYR A 124 -3.22 -24.51 7.82
CA TYR A 124 -2.36 -23.31 7.74
C TYR A 124 -1.87 -22.99 6.32
N LEU A 125 -2.56 -23.52 5.31
CA LEU A 125 -2.22 -23.31 3.91
C LEU A 125 -2.21 -21.82 3.52
N TYR A 126 -3.05 -21.01 4.17
CA TYR A 126 -3.11 -19.57 3.95
C TYR A 126 -1.76 -18.89 4.12
N LEU A 127 -0.96 -19.27 5.13
CA LEU A 127 0.37 -18.71 5.38
C LEU A 127 1.32 -18.96 4.21
N LYS A 128 1.23 -20.16 3.62
CA LYS A 128 2.02 -20.53 2.45
C LYS A 128 1.60 -19.71 1.23
N ILE A 129 0.30 -19.63 0.97
CA ILE A 129 -0.24 -18.98 -0.23
C ILE A 129 0.00 -17.48 -0.15
N SER A 130 -0.34 -16.82 0.95
CA SER A 130 -0.07 -15.39 1.15
C SER A 130 1.43 -15.09 1.14
N GLY A 131 2.25 -15.95 1.76
CA GLY A 131 3.69 -15.81 1.74
C GLY A 131 4.27 -15.84 0.33
N ILE A 132 3.90 -16.86 -0.45
CA ILE A 132 4.34 -16.99 -1.85
C ILE A 132 3.80 -15.85 -2.72
N SER A 133 2.53 -15.46 -2.57
CA SER A 133 1.94 -14.40 -3.40
C SER A 133 2.59 -13.04 -3.15
N LEU A 134 2.89 -12.70 -1.90
CA LEU A 134 3.63 -11.48 -1.55
C LEU A 134 5.07 -11.51 -2.08
N MET A 135 5.76 -12.66 -1.97
CA MET A 135 7.11 -12.80 -2.53
C MET A 135 7.13 -12.79 -4.06
N ALA A 136 6.02 -13.13 -4.72
CA ALA A 136 5.88 -13.09 -6.17
C ALA A 136 5.56 -11.69 -6.71
N LEU A 137 5.20 -10.72 -5.85
CA LEU A 137 4.85 -9.35 -6.23
C LEU A 137 5.91 -8.67 -7.14
N PRO A 138 7.23 -8.80 -6.87
CA PRO A 138 8.24 -8.21 -7.74
C PRO A 138 8.23 -8.77 -9.17
N LEU A 139 7.75 -10.00 -9.40
CA LEU A 139 7.72 -10.55 -10.77
C LEU A 139 6.78 -9.78 -11.69
N ILE A 140 5.75 -9.13 -11.11
CA ILE A 140 4.79 -8.30 -11.83
C ILE A 140 5.30 -6.86 -11.92
N LEU A 141 5.95 -6.37 -10.85
CA LEU A 141 6.32 -4.96 -10.73
C LEU A 141 7.72 -4.63 -11.26
N ILE A 142 8.68 -5.55 -11.24
CA ILE A 142 10.04 -5.31 -11.78
C ILE A 142 10.01 -4.88 -13.25
N PRO A 143 9.23 -5.50 -14.15
CA PRO A 143 9.11 -5.02 -15.53
C PRO A 143 8.63 -3.57 -15.60
N ILE A 144 7.67 -3.20 -14.74
CA ILE A 144 7.14 -1.83 -14.62
C ILE A 144 8.22 -0.84 -14.18
N LEU A 145 9.07 -1.25 -13.22
CA LEU A 145 10.14 -0.43 -12.65
C LEU A 145 11.33 -0.23 -13.62
N LEU A 146 11.59 -1.17 -14.52
CA LEU A 146 12.80 -1.18 -15.37
C LEU A 146 12.63 -0.55 -16.74
N THR A 147 11.40 -0.35 -17.23
CA THR A 147 11.16 0.13 -18.60
C THR A 147 10.74 1.59 -18.68
N ASN A 148 9.62 1.98 -18.04
CA ASN A 148 9.09 3.34 -18.15
C ASN A 148 8.11 3.67 -16.99
N PHE A 149 8.62 4.07 -15.83
CA PHE A 149 7.78 4.34 -14.66
C PHE A 149 6.72 5.43 -14.92
N THR A 150 7.06 6.47 -15.69
CA THR A 150 6.14 7.57 -16.06
C THR A 150 4.88 7.06 -16.74
N GLU A 151 5.03 6.18 -17.74
CA GLU A 151 3.88 5.63 -18.49
C GLU A 151 2.98 4.78 -17.58
N TYR A 152 3.56 3.97 -16.71
CA TYR A 152 2.79 3.18 -15.74
C TYR A 152 2.15 4.04 -14.65
N PHE A 153 2.77 5.16 -14.29
CA PHE A 153 2.21 6.13 -13.35
C PHE A 153 0.96 6.77 -13.97
N ASP A 154 1.01 7.16 -15.23
CA ASP A 154 -0.16 7.67 -15.96
C ASP A 154 -1.27 6.62 -16.10
N ASP A 155 -0.91 5.38 -16.46
CA ASP A 155 -1.90 4.30 -16.59
C ASP A 155 -2.54 3.94 -15.25
N PHE A 156 -1.79 3.99 -14.16
CA PHE A 156 -2.34 3.86 -12.80
C PHE A 156 -3.40 4.94 -12.52
N HIS A 157 -3.15 6.19 -12.90
CA HIS A 157 -4.15 7.26 -12.76
C HIS A 157 -5.38 7.02 -13.63
N LYS A 158 -5.22 6.58 -14.88
CA LYS A 158 -6.35 6.26 -15.77
C LYS A 158 -7.20 5.08 -15.25
N ILE A 159 -6.59 4.13 -14.54
CA ILE A 159 -7.31 3.01 -13.92
C ILE A 159 -8.13 3.48 -12.71
N LEU A 160 -7.58 4.39 -11.91
CA LEU A 160 -8.22 4.86 -10.67
C LEU A 160 -9.23 6.00 -10.89
N PHE A 161 -8.95 6.90 -11.82
CA PHE A 161 -9.70 8.12 -12.04
C PHE A 161 -10.32 8.12 -13.43
N ARG A 162 -11.61 8.45 -13.52
CA ARG A 162 -12.37 8.49 -14.79
C ARG A 162 -12.38 9.88 -15.43
N ASN A 163 -11.48 10.74 -15.00
CA ASN A 163 -11.36 12.14 -15.40
C ASN A 163 -9.86 12.47 -15.60
N ASN A 164 -9.57 13.70 -16.05
CA ASN A 164 -8.20 14.18 -16.26
C ASN A 164 -7.76 15.17 -15.16
N PHE A 165 -8.45 15.25 -14.03
CA PHE A 165 -8.19 16.23 -12.99
C PHE A 165 -6.86 16.02 -12.26
N TRP A 166 -6.23 14.86 -12.44
CA TRP A 166 -4.88 14.56 -11.97
C TRP A 166 -3.78 15.15 -12.87
N LEU A 167 -4.11 15.64 -14.07
CA LEU A 167 -3.17 16.35 -14.95
C LEU A 167 -3.09 17.82 -14.54
N PHE A 168 -2.20 18.10 -13.59
CA PHE A 168 -2.00 19.43 -13.01
C PHE A 168 -1.23 20.36 -13.96
N ASP A 169 -1.73 21.60 -14.11
CA ASP A 169 -0.95 22.71 -14.69
C ASP A 169 -0.10 23.35 -13.58
N PRO A 170 1.24 23.37 -13.68
CA PRO A 170 2.11 23.98 -12.67
C PRO A 170 1.77 25.43 -12.30
N LYS A 171 1.10 26.18 -13.18
CA LYS A 171 0.69 27.57 -12.93
C LYS A 171 -0.51 27.68 -11.98
N THR A 172 -1.48 26.77 -12.09
CA THR A 172 -2.68 26.77 -11.24
C THR A 172 -2.55 25.83 -10.06
N ASP A 173 -1.80 24.74 -10.25
CA ASP A 173 -1.64 23.59 -9.36
C ASP A 173 -0.16 23.29 -9.09
N PRO A 174 0.59 24.23 -8.50
CA PRO A 174 2.04 24.11 -8.27
C PRO A 174 2.43 22.95 -7.33
N ILE A 175 1.46 22.29 -6.70
CA ILE A 175 1.68 21.08 -5.92
C ILE A 175 2.36 19.95 -6.74
N ILE A 176 2.15 19.93 -8.06
CA ILE A 176 2.81 18.95 -8.95
C ILE A 176 4.34 19.10 -8.93
N LEU A 177 4.84 20.32 -8.74
CA LEU A 177 6.27 20.62 -8.71
C LEU A 177 6.98 20.03 -7.49
N ILE A 178 6.23 19.71 -6.43
CA ILE A 178 6.79 19.17 -5.19
C ILE A 178 6.50 17.67 -5.02
N LEU A 179 5.75 17.05 -5.94
CA LEU A 179 5.40 15.63 -5.90
C LEU A 179 5.96 14.91 -7.15
N PRO A 180 7.29 14.83 -7.31
CA PRO A 180 7.88 14.19 -8.47
C PRO A 180 7.54 12.69 -8.51
N GLU A 181 7.36 12.14 -9.70
CA GLU A 181 7.08 10.71 -9.90
C GLU A 181 8.14 9.80 -9.24
N SER A 182 9.40 10.23 -9.19
CA SER A 182 10.50 9.51 -8.55
C SER A 182 10.29 9.29 -7.05
N PHE A 183 9.62 10.20 -6.35
CA PHE A 183 9.21 9.98 -4.96
C PHE A 183 8.20 8.83 -4.83
N PHE A 184 7.22 8.76 -5.74
CA PHE A 184 6.26 7.66 -5.76
C PHE A 184 6.90 6.32 -6.14
N LEU A 185 7.91 6.34 -7.01
CA LEU A 185 8.75 5.18 -7.33
C LEU A 185 9.48 4.65 -6.08
N HIS A 186 10.13 5.54 -5.30
CA HIS A 186 10.77 5.15 -4.05
C HIS A 186 9.77 4.54 -3.06
N CYS A 187 8.58 5.14 -2.92
CA CYS A 187 7.51 4.59 -2.09
C CYS A 187 7.11 3.18 -2.54
N LEU A 188 6.91 2.99 -3.85
CA LEU A 188 6.57 1.69 -4.42
C LEU A 188 7.64 0.64 -4.12
N ILE A 189 8.92 0.96 -4.34
CA ILE A 189 10.05 0.06 -4.06
C ILE A 189 10.05 -0.38 -2.59
N ILE A 190 9.84 0.55 -1.66
CA ILE A 190 9.82 0.24 -0.22
C ILE A 190 8.62 -0.63 0.13
N ILE A 191 7.42 -0.30 -0.36
CA ILE A 191 6.19 -1.10 -0.12
C ILE A 191 6.37 -2.53 -0.62
N VAL A 192 6.92 -2.71 -1.81
CA VAL A 192 7.18 -4.03 -2.40
C VAL A 192 8.21 -4.79 -1.57
N SER A 193 9.30 -4.13 -1.17
CA SER A 193 10.35 -4.73 -0.36
C SER A 193 9.82 -5.21 1.00
N LEU A 194 9.05 -4.39 1.69
CA LEU A 194 8.40 -4.74 2.96
C LEU A 194 7.39 -5.89 2.78
N SER A 195 6.65 -5.89 1.67
CA SER A 195 5.70 -6.96 1.32
C SER A 195 6.42 -8.30 1.13
N VAL A 196 7.55 -8.32 0.42
CA VAL A 196 8.36 -9.53 0.23
C VAL A 196 8.91 -10.04 1.55
N ILE A 197 9.44 -9.16 2.41
CA ILE A 197 9.93 -9.53 3.75
C ILE A 197 8.81 -10.14 4.59
N PHE A 198 7.63 -9.53 4.61
CA PHE A 198 6.48 -10.07 5.33
C PHE A 198 6.02 -11.42 4.75
N GLY A 199 6.02 -11.55 3.42
CA GLY A 199 5.74 -12.81 2.73
C GLY A 199 6.70 -13.93 3.13
N LEU A 200 7.99 -13.62 3.23
CA LEU A 200 9.02 -14.56 3.70
C LEU A 200 8.75 -15.02 5.14
N ILE A 201 8.39 -14.08 6.03
CA ILE A 201 8.02 -14.40 7.42
C ILE A 201 6.84 -15.38 7.46
N LEU A 202 5.76 -15.11 6.71
CA LEU A 202 4.59 -15.99 6.66
C LEU A 202 4.94 -17.39 6.12
N TYR A 203 5.79 -17.44 5.09
CA TYR A 203 6.25 -18.71 4.54
C TYR A 203 7.11 -19.51 5.53
N ILE A 204 8.02 -18.86 6.26
CA ILE A 204 8.82 -19.50 7.32
C ILE A 204 7.91 -20.01 8.44
N LEU A 205 6.95 -19.20 8.90
CA LEU A 205 5.96 -19.61 9.91
C LEU A 205 5.18 -20.85 9.47
N TYR A 206 4.73 -20.90 8.21
CA TYR A 206 4.12 -22.08 7.63
C TYR A 206 5.02 -23.31 7.74
N ARG A 207 6.30 -23.19 7.35
CA ARG A 207 7.26 -24.31 7.37
C ARG A 207 7.49 -24.83 8.80
N ILE A 208 7.60 -23.95 9.79
CA ILE A 208 7.77 -24.32 11.20
C ILE A 208 6.54 -25.06 11.72
N ILE A 209 5.34 -24.52 11.50
CA ILE A 209 4.07 -25.12 11.96
C ILE A 209 3.85 -26.48 11.29
N HIS A 210 4.02 -26.56 9.98
CA HIS A 210 3.84 -27.79 9.23
C HIS A 210 4.82 -28.89 9.66
N LYS A 211 6.08 -28.52 9.96
CA LYS A 211 7.07 -29.46 10.51
C LYS A 211 6.60 -30.02 11.87
N LYS A 212 6.17 -29.17 12.81
CA LYS A 212 5.68 -29.60 14.14
C LYS A 212 4.48 -30.55 14.04
N ILE A 213 3.52 -30.26 13.18
CA ILE A 213 2.35 -31.12 12.96
C ILE A 213 2.80 -32.49 12.45
N LYS A 214 3.68 -32.55 11.44
CA LYS A 214 4.17 -33.83 10.90
C LYS A 214 4.86 -34.69 11.96
N TYR A 215 5.68 -34.11 12.84
CA TYR A 215 6.33 -34.87 13.94
C TYR A 215 5.32 -35.43 14.95
N SER A 216 4.27 -34.68 15.30
CA SER A 216 3.22 -35.12 16.24
C SER A 216 2.41 -36.32 15.75
N TYR A 217 2.45 -36.65 14.45
CA TYR A 217 1.76 -37.80 13.86
C TYR A 217 2.72 -38.91 13.39
N SER A 218 4.02 -38.82 13.71
CA SER A 218 4.99 -39.86 13.37
C SER A 218 4.80 -41.10 14.27
N PRO A 219 4.69 -42.32 13.72
CA PRO A 219 4.49 -43.55 14.49
C PRO A 219 5.65 -43.91 15.42
N LYS A 220 6.79 -43.21 15.33
CA LYS A 220 7.97 -43.42 16.18
C LYS A 220 7.80 -42.93 17.63
N TYR A 221 6.68 -42.27 17.94
CA TYR A 221 6.37 -41.68 19.25
C TYR A 221 4.96 -42.04 19.77
N ARG A 222 4.37 -43.11 19.26
CA ARG A 222 3.22 -43.78 19.88
C ARG A 222 3.67 -45.03 20.60
#